data_AF-A0A2T2N5T4-F1
#
_entry.id   AF-A0A2T2N5T4-F1
#
_cell.length_a   1.000
_cell.length_b   1.000
_cell.length_c   1.000
_cell.angle_alpha   90.00
_cell.angle_beta   90.00
_cell.angle_gamma   90.00
#
_symmetry.space_group_name_H-M   'P 1'
#
loop_
_entity.id
_entity.type
_entity.pdbx_description
1 polymer ?
#
loop_
_entity_poly.entity_id
_entity_poly.type
_entity_poly.pdbx_seq_one_letter_code
_entity_poly.pdbx_strand_id
1 'polypeptide(L)'
;MGTTLRALGVSDSCKPTGAMECVYISHGWPFDEHDRVVEADKQPYEVNGKQYLITDAHFLFGVNKKDGVLIAFSRSGPAYTEAGKKTPQNIADLEQASDMAWESLMRYMSVSDASKLRYFISVSIANELTQRIISKSTNKEGAPTKWPGKSFTMDTEEGHALLARKPKCTGNSPFADWP
;
A
#
# COMPACT_ATOMS: atom_id res chain seq x y z
N MET A 1 11.51 -4.70 -11.43
CA MET A 1 10.60 -5.49 -10.58
C MET A 1 10.49 -6.94 -11.03
N GLY A 2 10.21 -7.25 -12.31
CA GLY A 2 10.08 -8.65 -12.75
C GLY A 2 11.32 -9.52 -12.47
N THR A 3 12.53 -8.96 -12.58
CA THR A 3 13.79 -9.64 -12.20
C THR A 3 13.85 -10.01 -10.72
N THR A 4 13.33 -9.17 -9.82
CA THR A 4 13.27 -9.41 -8.38
C THR A 4 12.27 -10.51 -8.03
N LEU A 5 11.06 -10.46 -8.58
CA LEU A 5 10.02 -11.47 -8.31
C LEU A 5 10.45 -12.84 -8.82
N ARG A 6 11.03 -12.92 -10.02
CA ARG A 6 11.59 -14.17 -10.55
C ARG A 6 12.73 -14.71 -9.69
N ALA A 7 13.59 -13.84 -9.14
CA ALA A 7 14.66 -14.25 -8.22
C ALA A 7 14.10 -14.79 -6.88
N LEU A 8 12.92 -14.37 -6.46
CA LEU A 8 12.17 -14.93 -5.33
C LEU A 8 11.39 -16.21 -5.68
N GLY A 9 11.42 -16.64 -6.95
CA GLY A 9 10.62 -17.77 -7.44
C GLY A 9 9.13 -17.46 -7.56
N VAL A 10 8.75 -16.18 -7.59
CA VAL A 10 7.36 -15.71 -7.62
C VAL A 10 7.02 -15.25 -9.04
N SER A 11 5.80 -15.53 -9.49
CA SER A 11 5.28 -14.99 -10.75
C SER A 11 5.28 -13.46 -10.76
N ASP A 12 5.64 -12.88 -11.90
CA ASP A 12 5.76 -11.43 -12.10
C ASP A 12 4.71 -10.85 -13.05
N SER A 13 3.68 -11.63 -13.38
CA SER A 13 2.60 -11.25 -14.29
C SER A 13 1.22 -11.63 -13.73
N CYS A 14 0.21 -10.86 -14.13
CA CYS A 14 -1.19 -11.13 -13.82
C CYS A 14 -1.73 -12.28 -14.69
N LYS A 15 -2.78 -12.94 -14.23
CA LYS A 15 -3.57 -13.85 -15.08
C LYS A 15 -4.09 -13.14 -16.34
N PRO A 16 -4.26 -13.88 -17.47
CA PRO A 16 -4.14 -15.34 -17.61
C PRO A 16 -2.71 -15.85 -17.83
N THR A 17 -1.74 -14.97 -18.08
CA THR A 17 -0.37 -15.37 -18.45
C THR A 17 0.56 -15.60 -17.25
N GLY A 18 0.16 -15.16 -16.06
CA GLY A 18 0.87 -15.39 -14.81
C GLY A 18 0.00 -15.99 -13.70
N ALA A 19 0.54 -16.01 -12.49
CA ALA A 19 -0.12 -16.59 -11.32
C ALA A 19 -0.77 -15.54 -10.41
N MET A 20 -0.55 -14.25 -10.67
CA MET A 20 -1.10 -13.18 -9.84
C MET A 20 -2.53 -12.82 -10.23
N GLU A 21 -3.39 -12.69 -9.24
CA GLU A 21 -4.68 -12.00 -9.33
C GLU A 21 -4.43 -10.51 -9.14
N CYS A 22 -4.73 -9.69 -10.15
CA CYS A 22 -4.50 -8.25 -10.08
C CYS A 22 -5.82 -7.54 -9.81
N VAL A 23 -5.83 -6.76 -8.73
CA VAL A 23 -7.02 -6.15 -8.16
C VAL A 23 -6.86 -4.65 -8.22
N TYR A 24 -7.71 -3.99 -8.99
CA TYR A 24 -7.83 -2.54 -9.02
C TYR A 24 -9.10 -2.15 -8.28
N ILE A 25 -8.95 -1.31 -7.26
CA ILE A 25 -10.06 -0.77 -6.48
C ILE A 25 -9.99 0.73 -6.64
N SER A 26 -11.03 1.35 -7.18
CA SER A 26 -11.17 2.81 -7.24
C SER A 26 -12.32 3.23 -6.34
N HIS A 27 -12.14 4.37 -5.68
CA HIS A 27 -13.27 5.08 -5.11
C HIS A 27 -13.91 5.82 -6.29
N GLY A 28 -15.02 5.27 -6.79
CA GLY A 28 -15.76 5.81 -7.93
C GLY A 28 -15.37 5.29 -9.30
N TRP A 29 -16.16 5.71 -10.29
CA TRP A 29 -15.98 5.41 -11.70
C TRP A 29 -15.83 6.74 -12.44
N PRO A 30 -14.85 6.90 -13.34
CA PRO A 30 -14.62 8.20 -13.96
C PRO A 30 -15.67 8.54 -15.01
N PHE A 31 -16.66 7.69 -15.25
CA PHE A 31 -17.66 7.86 -16.31
C PHE A 31 -19.08 7.97 -15.76
N ASP A 32 -19.91 8.85 -16.36
CA ASP A 32 -21.35 8.90 -16.11
C ASP A 32 -22.13 7.84 -16.90
N GLU A 33 -23.46 7.88 -16.80
CA GLU A 33 -24.38 6.98 -17.52
C GLU A 33 -24.31 7.09 -19.06
N HIS A 34 -23.61 8.11 -19.59
CA HIS A 34 -23.40 8.36 -21.01
C HIS A 34 -21.92 8.16 -21.42
N ASP A 35 -21.13 7.46 -20.60
CA ASP A 35 -19.70 7.21 -20.80
C ASP A 35 -18.84 8.49 -20.90
N ARG A 36 -19.30 9.62 -20.34
CA ARG A 36 -18.53 10.87 -20.32
C ARG A 36 -17.67 10.93 -19.08
N VAL A 37 -16.44 11.44 -19.23
CA VAL A 37 -15.55 11.64 -18.09
C VAL A 37 -16.13 12.71 -17.16
N VAL A 38 -16.33 12.36 -15.89
CA VAL A 38 -16.79 13.27 -14.84
C VAL A 38 -15.75 13.35 -13.73
N GLU A 39 -15.39 14.57 -13.36
CA GLU A 39 -14.47 14.82 -12.24
C GLU A 39 -15.02 14.25 -10.93
N ALA A 40 -14.15 13.70 -10.09
CA ALA A 40 -14.56 13.05 -8.83
C ALA A 40 -15.36 13.97 -7.90
N ASP A 41 -15.00 15.26 -7.86
CA ASP A 41 -15.65 16.27 -7.01
C ASP A 41 -17.08 16.64 -7.46
N LYS A 42 -17.53 16.15 -8.61
CA LYS A 42 -18.90 16.34 -9.12
C LYS A 42 -19.78 15.11 -8.94
N GLN A 43 -19.29 14.10 -8.24
CA GLN A 43 -19.99 12.83 -8.09
C GLN A 43 -20.30 12.53 -6.61
N PRO A 44 -21.38 13.12 -6.07
CA PRO A 44 -21.83 12.83 -4.72
C PRO A 44 -22.53 11.47 -4.62
N TYR A 45 -22.44 10.85 -3.45
CA TYR A 45 -23.21 9.66 -3.11
C TYR A 45 -23.61 9.69 -1.62
N GLU A 46 -24.66 8.96 -1.28
CA GLU A 46 -25.15 8.88 0.10
C GLU A 46 -24.95 7.49 0.69
N VAL A 47 -24.44 7.44 1.93
CA VAL A 47 -24.38 6.23 2.75
C VAL A 47 -24.93 6.57 4.13
N ASN A 48 -25.95 5.83 4.58
CA ASN A 48 -26.56 6.00 5.91
C ASN A 48 -26.99 7.45 6.22
N GLY A 49 -27.53 8.18 5.24
CA GLY A 49 -27.96 9.56 5.41
C GLY A 49 -26.83 10.60 5.43
N LYS A 50 -25.57 10.17 5.22
CA LYS A 50 -24.42 11.07 5.08
C LYS A 50 -23.99 11.14 3.62
N GLN A 51 -23.79 12.37 3.16
CA GLN A 51 -23.31 12.66 1.81
C GLN A 51 -21.78 12.63 1.77
N TYR A 52 -21.25 11.94 0.78
CA TYR A 52 -19.83 11.77 0.49
C TYR A 52 -19.58 12.22 -0.96
N LEU A 53 -18.33 12.57 -1.26
CA LEU A 53 -17.89 12.72 -2.65
C LEU A 53 -16.95 11.58 -3.00
N ILE A 54 -17.02 11.16 -4.25
CA ILE A 54 -15.99 10.34 -4.84
C ILE A 54 -14.65 11.07 -4.74
N THR A 55 -13.59 10.32 -4.42
CA THR A 55 -12.22 10.80 -4.43
C THR A 55 -11.49 9.96 -5.48
N ASP A 56 -10.60 10.50 -6.31
CA ASP A 56 -9.81 9.73 -7.31
C ASP A 56 -8.80 8.73 -6.68
N ALA A 57 -9.09 8.31 -5.45
CA ALA A 57 -8.38 7.31 -4.71
C ALA A 57 -8.48 5.98 -5.44
N HIS A 58 -7.33 5.31 -5.51
CA HIS A 58 -7.22 4.01 -6.11
C HIS A 58 -6.14 3.17 -5.43
N PHE A 59 -6.39 1.88 -5.43
CA PHE A 59 -5.49 0.87 -4.92
C PHE A 59 -5.26 -0.18 -6.00
N LEU A 60 -4.02 -0.59 -6.14
CA LEU A 60 -3.64 -1.64 -7.08
C LEU A 60 -2.82 -2.68 -6.33
N PHE A 61 -3.38 -3.88 -6.24
CA PHE A 61 -2.75 -5.02 -5.58
C PHE A 61 -2.57 -6.19 -6.54
N GLY A 62 -1.55 -7.01 -6.26
CA GLY A 62 -1.36 -8.30 -6.89
C GLY A 62 -1.32 -9.40 -5.82
N VAL A 63 -2.20 -10.38 -5.93
CA VAL A 63 -2.34 -11.49 -4.97
C VAL A 63 -1.90 -12.79 -5.63
N ASN A 64 -0.92 -13.46 -5.06
CA ASN A 64 -0.52 -14.80 -5.49
C ASN A 64 -0.74 -15.76 -4.32
N LYS A 65 -1.90 -16.43 -4.36
CA LYS A 65 -2.31 -17.41 -3.34
C LYS A 65 -1.32 -18.56 -3.21
N LYS A 66 -0.81 -19.06 -4.34
CA LYS A 66 0.04 -20.25 -4.41
C LYS A 66 1.38 -20.02 -3.69
N ASP A 67 1.98 -18.85 -3.94
CA ASP A 67 3.31 -18.52 -3.41
C ASP A 67 3.24 -17.68 -2.11
N GLY A 68 2.03 -17.32 -1.66
CA GLY A 68 1.80 -16.54 -0.45
C GLY A 68 2.31 -15.11 -0.58
N VAL A 69 1.97 -14.42 -1.67
CA VAL A 69 2.48 -13.06 -1.95
C VAL A 69 1.34 -12.06 -2.09
N LEU A 70 1.51 -10.91 -1.46
CA LEU A 70 0.75 -9.70 -1.71
C LEU A 70 1.70 -8.60 -2.18
N ILE A 71 1.44 -8.04 -3.35
CA ILE A 71 2.19 -6.91 -3.90
C ILE A 71 1.28 -5.69 -3.90
N ALA A 72 1.71 -4.61 -3.25
CA ALA A 72 1.05 -3.31 -3.29
C ALA A 72 1.75 -2.41 -4.32
N PHE A 73 1.10 -2.20 -5.46
CA PHE A 73 1.61 -1.36 -6.54
C PHE A 73 1.23 0.11 -6.38
N SER A 74 -0.02 0.38 -5.99
CA SER A 74 -0.52 1.72 -5.66
C SER A 74 -1.41 1.66 -4.41
N ARG A 75 -1.30 2.68 -3.58
CA ARG A 75 -2.03 2.83 -2.31
C ARG A 75 -2.50 4.27 -2.13
N SER A 76 -3.02 4.86 -3.21
CA SER A 76 -3.49 6.24 -3.21
C SER A 76 -4.88 6.31 -2.60
N GLY A 77 -4.98 6.39 -1.27
CA GLY A 77 -6.25 6.42 -0.55
C GLY A 77 -6.94 7.80 -0.51
N PRO A 78 -8.21 7.86 -0.06
CA PRO A 78 -9.00 9.09 0.02
C PRO A 78 -8.31 10.22 0.78
N ALA A 79 -7.74 9.92 1.95
CA ALA A 79 -7.00 10.92 2.73
C ALA A 79 -5.80 11.53 1.97
N TYR A 80 -5.12 10.74 1.14
CA TYR A 80 -4.03 11.23 0.31
C TYR A 80 -4.53 12.11 -0.83
N THR A 81 -5.61 11.73 -1.51
CA THR A 81 -6.17 12.50 -2.63
C THR A 81 -6.84 13.79 -2.21
N GLU A 82 -7.33 13.87 -0.96
CA GLU A 82 -7.90 15.10 -0.39
C GLU A 82 -6.86 15.98 0.31
N ALA A 83 -5.66 15.46 0.59
CA ALA A 83 -4.60 16.22 1.26
C ALA A 83 -4.23 17.47 0.43
N GLY A 84 -4.37 18.65 1.04
CA GLY A 84 -4.05 19.93 0.41
C GLY A 84 -5.19 20.57 -0.40
N LYS A 85 -6.37 19.94 -0.49
CA LYS A 85 -7.55 20.61 -1.03
C LYS A 85 -8.03 21.71 -0.08
N LYS A 86 -8.47 22.84 -0.65
CA LYS A 86 -8.92 24.03 0.10
C LYS A 86 -10.14 23.77 0.99
N THR A 87 -10.97 22.82 0.59
CA THR A 87 -12.13 22.35 1.35
C THR A 87 -12.11 20.83 1.31
N PRO A 88 -11.59 20.17 2.36
CA PRO A 88 -11.59 18.73 2.46
C PRO A 88 -13.01 18.19 2.39
N GLN A 89 -13.25 17.23 1.53
CA GLN A 89 -14.56 16.61 1.38
C GLN A 89 -14.79 15.56 2.47
N ASN A 90 -16.05 15.14 2.63
CA ASN A 90 -16.35 13.95 3.42
C ASN A 90 -15.73 12.74 2.73
N ILE A 91 -14.60 12.25 3.26
CA ILE A 91 -13.93 11.04 2.78
C ILE A 91 -14.65 9.80 3.26
N ALA A 92 -14.58 8.73 2.46
CA ALA A 92 -15.11 7.43 2.81
C ALA A 92 -14.41 6.89 4.07
N ASP A 93 -15.19 6.24 4.96
CA ASP A 93 -14.65 5.66 6.20
C ASP A 93 -13.61 4.55 5.90
N LEU A 94 -13.74 3.89 4.75
CA LEU A 94 -12.81 2.87 4.27
C LEU A 94 -11.66 3.51 3.48
N GLU A 95 -10.73 4.13 4.21
CA GLU A 95 -9.64 4.93 3.63
C GLU A 95 -8.27 4.25 3.67
N GLN A 96 -8.08 3.25 4.55
CA GLN A 96 -6.76 2.68 4.80
C GLN A 96 -6.35 1.64 3.76
N ALA A 97 -5.11 1.73 3.31
CA ALA A 97 -4.54 0.77 2.38
C ALA A 97 -4.45 -0.66 2.97
N SER A 98 -4.38 -0.80 4.30
CA SER A 98 -4.41 -2.09 4.99
C SER A 98 -5.75 -2.79 4.85
N ASP A 99 -6.85 -2.05 4.94
CA ASP A 99 -8.20 -2.61 4.82
C ASP A 99 -8.42 -3.07 3.38
N MET A 100 -8.00 -2.26 2.40
CA MET A 100 -8.04 -2.63 0.98
C MET A 100 -7.15 -3.83 0.65
N ALA A 101 -5.98 -3.92 1.28
CA ALA A 101 -5.09 -5.08 1.16
C ALA A 101 -5.74 -6.34 1.75
N TRP A 102 -6.39 -6.22 2.91
CA TRP A 102 -7.10 -7.32 3.56
C TRP A 102 -8.27 -7.82 2.70
N GLU A 103 -9.11 -6.91 2.21
CA GLU A 103 -10.20 -7.22 1.29
C GLU A 103 -9.68 -7.90 0.01
N SER A 104 -8.59 -7.39 -0.56
CA SER A 104 -7.95 -8.00 -1.73
C SER A 104 -7.47 -9.41 -1.44
N LEU A 105 -6.92 -9.69 -0.25
CA LEU A 105 -6.55 -11.04 0.15
C LEU A 105 -7.77 -11.93 0.30
N MET A 106 -8.78 -11.52 1.06
CA MET A 106 -9.97 -12.32 1.34
C MET A 106 -10.82 -12.60 0.09
N ARG A 107 -10.74 -11.73 -0.93
CA ARG A 107 -11.36 -11.98 -2.23
C ARG A 107 -10.81 -13.20 -2.96
N TYR A 108 -9.53 -13.54 -2.76
CA TYR A 108 -8.85 -14.63 -3.51
C TYR A 108 -8.28 -15.74 -2.61
N MET A 109 -8.23 -15.54 -1.30
CA MET A 109 -7.62 -16.42 -0.31
C MET A 109 -8.59 -16.65 0.85
N SER A 110 -8.63 -17.89 1.37
CA SER A 110 -9.29 -18.14 2.66
C SER A 110 -8.43 -17.62 3.81
N VAL A 111 -8.99 -17.46 5.01
CA VAL A 111 -8.22 -17.12 6.22
C VAL A 111 -7.06 -18.11 6.44
N SER A 112 -7.28 -19.40 6.17
CA SER A 112 -6.25 -20.45 6.27
C SER A 112 -5.15 -20.36 5.22
N ASP A 113 -5.43 -19.70 4.09
CA ASP A 113 -4.42 -19.42 3.06
C ASP A 113 -3.67 -18.14 3.40
N ALA A 114 -4.36 -17.13 3.93
CA ALA A 114 -3.76 -15.87 4.36
C ALA A 114 -2.74 -16.06 5.51
N SER A 115 -2.94 -17.07 6.37
CA SER A 115 -1.94 -17.44 7.38
C SER A 115 -0.64 -18.00 6.79
N LYS A 116 -0.62 -18.31 5.48
CA LYS A 116 0.56 -18.76 4.73
C LYS A 116 1.22 -17.62 3.94
N LEU A 117 0.81 -16.37 4.17
CA LEU A 117 1.43 -15.21 3.53
C LEU A 117 2.91 -15.14 3.91
N ARG A 118 3.78 -15.16 2.90
CA ARG A 118 5.25 -15.15 3.04
C ARG A 118 5.83 -13.78 2.75
N TYR A 119 5.25 -13.05 1.80
CA TYR A 119 5.79 -11.79 1.32
C TYR A 119 4.69 -10.73 1.19
N PHE A 120 4.93 -9.58 1.82
CA PHE A 120 4.25 -8.33 1.51
C PHE A 120 5.26 -7.41 0.82
N ILE A 121 5.01 -7.06 -0.44
CA ILE A 121 5.94 -6.29 -1.27
C ILE A 121 5.32 -4.94 -1.57
N SER A 122 5.93 -3.86 -1.10
CA SER A 122 5.56 -2.50 -1.48
C SER A 122 6.42 -2.03 -2.65
N VAL A 123 5.77 -1.55 -3.71
CA VAL A 123 6.42 -1.05 -4.92
C VAL A 123 6.19 0.45 -5.02
N SER A 124 7.10 1.19 -5.68
CA SER A 124 6.96 2.61 -6.02
C SER A 124 6.52 3.48 -4.84
N ILE A 125 7.27 3.41 -3.73
CA ILE A 125 6.98 4.17 -2.52
C ILE A 125 7.19 5.67 -2.81
N ALA A 126 6.10 6.42 -2.99
CA ALA A 126 6.14 7.86 -3.28
C ALA A 126 6.09 8.76 -2.03
N ASN A 127 5.70 8.21 -0.88
CA ASN A 127 5.60 8.97 0.36
C ASN A 127 6.99 9.44 0.83
N GLU A 128 7.23 10.76 0.83
CA GLU A 128 8.54 11.34 1.17
C GLU A 128 9.02 10.96 2.57
N LEU A 129 8.13 10.94 3.57
CA LEU A 129 8.50 10.57 4.93
C LEU A 129 8.98 9.11 4.98
N THR A 130 8.29 8.21 4.28
CA THR A 130 8.68 6.80 4.16
C THR A 130 10.02 6.67 3.42
N GLN A 131 10.21 7.41 2.32
CA GLN A 131 11.49 7.44 1.62
C GLN A 131 12.63 7.94 2.52
N ARG A 132 12.39 8.97 3.36
CA ARG A 132 13.37 9.47 4.33
C ARG A 132 13.70 8.42 5.39
N ILE A 133 12.70 7.70 5.91
CA ILE A 133 12.92 6.60 6.88
C ILE A 133 13.74 5.48 6.22
N ILE A 134 13.35 5.03 5.02
CA ILE A 134 14.10 4.01 4.26
C ILE A 134 15.54 4.46 4.03
N SER A 135 15.72 5.69 3.56
CA SER A 135 17.03 6.29 3.30
C SER A 135 17.89 6.32 4.57
N LYS A 136 17.36 6.76 5.71
CA LYS A 136 18.06 6.72 7.00
C LYS A 136 18.44 5.29 7.41
N SER A 137 17.51 4.34 7.29
CA SER A 137 17.77 2.92 7.60
C SER A 137 18.82 2.30 6.69
N THR A 138 18.90 2.71 5.41
CA THR A 138 19.88 2.16 4.47
C THR A 138 21.23 2.87 4.49
N ASN A 139 21.26 4.19 4.73
CA ASN A 139 22.44 5.05 4.56
C ASN A 139 23.49 4.93 5.67
N LYS A 140 23.21 4.26 6.81
CA LYS A 140 24.28 3.92 7.77
C LYS A 140 25.40 3.09 7.12
N GLU A 141 25.15 2.42 5.99
CA GLU A 141 26.18 1.67 5.25
C GLU A 141 26.00 1.78 3.71
N GLY A 142 25.48 2.90 3.21
CA GLY A 142 25.29 3.17 1.77
C GLY A 142 23.99 2.63 1.13
N ALA A 143 23.51 3.31 0.08
CA ALA A 143 22.29 2.94 -0.65
C ALA A 143 22.50 1.63 -1.45
N PRO A 144 21.59 0.65 -1.34
CA PRO A 144 21.71 -0.58 -2.10
C PRO A 144 21.54 -0.33 -3.61
N THR A 145 22.59 -0.57 -4.38
CA THR A 145 22.63 -0.34 -5.83
C THR A 145 22.04 -1.48 -6.65
N LYS A 146 21.88 -2.69 -6.08
CA LYS A 146 21.32 -3.88 -6.74
C LYS A 146 20.54 -4.76 -5.74
N TRP A 147 19.57 -5.53 -6.25
CA TRP A 147 18.92 -6.63 -5.54
C TRP A 147 19.96 -7.67 -5.07
N PRO A 148 19.82 -8.29 -3.87
CA PRO A 148 18.73 -8.17 -2.89
C PRO A 148 18.76 -6.92 -2.01
N GLY A 149 19.73 -6.03 -2.24
CA GLY A 149 19.87 -4.79 -1.48
C GLY A 149 20.22 -5.06 -0.02
N LYS A 150 19.46 -4.46 0.90
CA LYS A 150 19.64 -4.62 2.34
C LYS A 150 18.43 -5.32 2.96
N SER A 151 18.70 -6.14 3.96
CA SER A 151 17.68 -6.83 4.75
C SER A 151 17.87 -6.52 6.22
N PHE A 152 16.77 -6.26 6.91
CA PHE A 152 16.75 -6.00 8.35
C PHE A 152 15.84 -7.01 9.00
N THR A 153 16.23 -7.52 10.17
CA THR A 153 15.33 -8.34 10.99
C THR A 153 14.46 -7.42 11.85
N MET A 154 13.40 -7.98 12.43
CA MET A 154 12.51 -7.21 13.32
C MET A 154 13.16 -6.84 14.66
N ASP A 155 14.39 -7.29 14.92
CA ASP A 155 15.10 -7.06 16.17
C ASP A 155 16.12 -5.90 16.06
N THR A 156 16.35 -5.35 14.87
CA THR A 156 17.25 -4.21 14.68
C THR A 156 16.52 -2.86 14.80
N GLU A 157 17.27 -1.80 15.09
CA GLU A 157 16.74 -0.44 15.13
C GLU A 157 16.16 -0.03 13.77
N GLU A 158 16.85 -0.37 12.68
CA GLU A 158 16.43 -0.10 11.31
C GLU A 158 15.15 -0.85 10.95
N GLY A 159 15.03 -2.11 11.38
CA GLY A 159 13.82 -2.92 11.21
C GLY A 159 12.63 -2.33 11.96
N HIS A 160 12.82 -1.88 13.20
CA HIS A 160 11.79 -1.19 13.96
C HIS A 160 11.35 0.12 13.30
N ALA A 161 12.31 0.92 12.81
CA ALA A 161 12.02 2.18 12.11
C ALA A 161 11.18 1.94 10.85
N LEU A 162 11.51 0.92 10.07
CA LEU A 162 10.75 0.54 8.86
C LEU A 162 9.35 0.00 9.18
N LEU A 163 9.15 -0.61 10.35
CA LEU A 163 7.84 -1.06 10.83
C LEU A 163 7.04 0.04 11.53
N ALA A 164 7.56 1.28 11.57
CA ALA A 164 7.01 2.38 12.37
C ALA A 164 6.76 1.98 13.84
N ARG A 165 7.54 1.03 14.36
CA ARG A 165 7.43 0.53 15.72
C ARG A 165 8.31 1.38 16.62
N LYS A 166 7.77 1.89 17.73
CA LYS A 166 8.61 2.50 18.77
C LYS A 166 9.65 1.47 19.26
N PRO A 167 10.93 1.81 19.40
CA PRO A 167 11.91 0.93 20.01
C PRO A 167 11.39 0.50 21.40
N LYS A 168 11.66 -0.74 21.81
CA LYS A 168 11.43 -1.16 23.21
C LYS A 168 12.05 -0.08 24.11
N CYS A 169 11.29 0.45 25.06
CA CYS A 169 11.74 1.51 25.97
C CYS A 169 12.91 1.02 26.82
N THR A 170 14.13 1.13 26.30
CA THR A 170 15.38 0.98 27.04
C THR A 170 16.02 2.35 27.13
N GLY A 171 15.54 3.17 28.08
CA GLY A 171 16.23 4.32 28.70
C GLY A 171 16.66 5.52 27.85
N ASN A 172 16.94 5.38 26.56
CA ASN A 172 17.44 6.43 25.67
C ASN A 172 16.90 6.15 24.27
N SER A 173 15.72 6.70 23.94
CA SER A 173 15.21 6.65 22.57
C SER A 173 15.70 7.89 21.81
N PRO A 174 16.49 7.76 20.72
CA PRO A 174 16.85 8.88 19.85
C PRO A 174 15.66 9.39 19.01
N PHE A 175 14.44 8.90 19.27
CA PHE A 175 13.22 9.25 18.55
C PHE A 175 12.23 10.05 19.42
N ALA A 176 12.63 10.47 20.63
CA ALA A 176 11.80 11.31 21.49
C ALA A 176 11.57 12.73 20.92
N ASP A 177 12.44 13.18 20.01
CA ASP A 177 12.47 14.56 19.49
C ASP A 177 11.98 14.68 18.04
N TRP A 178 11.13 13.77 17.56
CA TRP A 178 10.53 13.94 16.23
C TRP A 178 9.28 14.84 16.34
N PRO A 179 9.18 15.92 15.54
CA PRO A 179 8.02 16.82 15.55
C PRO A 179 6.73 16.17 15.06
#